data_AF-A0A8C0IZC2-F1
#
_entry.id   AF-A0A8C0IZC2-F1
#
_cell.length_a   1.000
_cell.length_b   1.000
_cell.length_c   1.000
_cell.angle_alpha   90.00
_cell.angle_beta   90.00
_cell.angle_gamma   90.00
#
_symmetry.space_group_name_H-M   'P 1'
#
loop_
_entity.id
_entity.type
_entity.pdbx_description
1 polymer ?
#
loop_
_entity_poly.entity_id
_entity_poly.type
_entity_poly.pdbx_seq_one_letter_code
_entity_poly.pdbx_strand_id
1 'polypeptide(L)' 'RKVKIKPKTKRDVNNFDQDFTREEPVLTLVDETIIKQINQEEFKGFSYFGEELLP' A
#
# COMPACT_ATOMS: atom_id res chain seq x y z
N ARG A 1 -15.79 -25.45 -15.88
CA ARG A 1 -14.77 -25.82 -14.87
C ARG A 1 -14.37 -24.54 -14.13
N LYS A 2 -14.41 -24.52 -12.79
CA LYS A 2 -14.14 -23.30 -12.01
C LYS A 2 -12.63 -23.14 -11.85
N VAL A 3 -12.04 -22.03 -12.33
CA VAL A 3 -10.62 -21.71 -12.10
C VAL A 3 -10.48 -21.18 -10.68
N LYS A 4 -9.55 -21.74 -9.91
CA LYS A 4 -9.28 -21.31 -8.54
C LYS A 4 -7.94 -20.59 -8.49
N ILE A 5 -7.99 -19.28 -8.28
CA ILE A 5 -6.81 -18.44 -8.09
C ILE A 5 -6.39 -18.60 -6.63
N LYS A 6 -5.24 -19.23 -6.39
CA LYS A 6 -4.69 -19.44 -5.05
C LYS A 6 -3.22 -19.07 -5.04
N PRO A 7 -2.79 -18.15 -4.17
CA PRO A 7 -1.36 -17.94 -3.91
C PRO A 7 -0.77 -19.19 -3.26
N LYS A 8 0.46 -19.55 -3.66
CA LYS A 8 1.20 -20.72 -3.16
C LYS A 8 1.85 -20.46 -1.80
N THR A 9 2.16 -19.20 -1.50
CA THR A 9 2.79 -18.77 -0.24
C THR A 9 2.20 -17.44 0.23
N LYS A 10 2.50 -17.02 1.47
CA LYS A 10 2.07 -15.74 2.03
C LYS A 10 2.60 -14.51 1.26
N ARG A 11 3.68 -14.67 0.49
CA ARG A 11 4.31 -13.60 -0.31
C ARG A 11 4.22 -13.87 -1.81
N ASP A 12 3.36 -14.80 -2.22
CA ASP A 12 3.21 -15.12 -3.64
C ASP A 12 2.47 -14.01 -4.37
N VAL A 13 3.09 -13.49 -5.43
CA VAL A 13 2.59 -12.38 -6.23
C VAL A 13 2.21 -12.79 -7.66
N ASN A 14 2.13 -14.09 -7.96
CA ASN A 14 1.85 -14.60 -9.31
C ASN A 14 0.47 -14.22 -9.90
N ASN A 15 -0.39 -13.57 -9.12
CA ASN A 15 -1.68 -13.05 -9.59
C ASN A 15 -1.68 -11.53 -9.80
N PHE A 16 -0.54 -10.87 -9.59
CA PHE A 16 -0.31 -9.47 -9.87
C PHE A 16 0.55 -9.31 -11.13
N ASP A 17 0.55 -8.11 -11.70
CA ASP A 17 1.40 -7.80 -12.85
C ASP A 17 2.89 -7.92 -12.47
N GLN A 18 3.69 -8.47 -13.38
CA GLN A 18 5.12 -8.63 -13.16
C GLN A 18 5.86 -7.29 -13.24
N ASP A 19 5.30 -6.30 -13.95
CA ASP A 19 5.92 -4.99 -14.05
C ASP A 19 6.03 -4.32 -12.67
N PHE A 20 4.96 -4.36 -11.86
CA PHE A 20 4.99 -3.80 -10.50
C PHE A 20 5.76 -4.64 -9.48
N THR A 21 5.77 -5.97 -9.62
CA THR A 21 6.35 -6.86 -8.60
C THR A 21 7.86 -7.06 -8.74
N ARG A 22 8.43 -6.65 -9.88
CA ARG A 22 9.87 -6.67 -10.14
C ARG A 22 10.57 -5.36 -9.73
N GLU A 23 9.82 -4.27 -9.63
CA GLU A 23 10.34 -2.99 -9.15
C GLU A 23 10.79 -3.11 -7.68
N GLU A 24 11.82 -2.33 -7.32
CA GLU A 24 12.22 -2.27 -5.91
C GLU A 24 11.13 -1.56 -5.10
N PRO A 25 10.76 -2.09 -3.91
CA PRO A 25 9.69 -1.51 -3.09
C PRO A 25 10.19 -0.29 -2.31
N VAL A 26 10.54 0.77 -3.03
CA VAL A 26 11.06 2.03 -2.50
C VAL A 26 10.00 3.12 -2.59
N LEU A 27 10.04 4.05 -1.63
CA LEU A 27 9.25 5.28 -1.72
C LEU A 27 10.01 6.29 -2.56
N THR A 28 9.35 6.85 -3.58
CA THR A 28 9.89 7.98 -4.33
C THR A 28 10.17 9.14 -3.38
N LEU A 29 11.36 9.72 -3.47
CA LEU A 29 11.73 10.89 -2.68
C LEU A 29 10.79 12.06 -2.99
N VAL A 30 10.36 12.78 -1.95
CA VAL A 30 9.46 13.93 -2.07
C VAL A 30 10.21 15.20 -1.71
N ASP A 31 9.95 16.27 -2.46
CA ASP A 31 10.48 17.60 -2.19
C ASP A 31 9.80 18.20 -0.95
N GLU A 32 10.60 18.61 0.04
CA GLU A 32 10.10 19.24 1.27
C GLU A 32 9.32 20.54 1.03
N THR A 33 9.61 21.25 -0.06
CA THR A 33 8.90 22.48 -0.41
C THR A 33 7.43 22.21 -0.74
N ILE A 34 7.15 21.09 -1.41
CA ILE A 34 5.80 20.62 -1.70
C ILE A 34 5.08 20.28 -0.39
N ILE A 35 5.75 19.56 0.52
CA ILE A 35 5.17 19.18 1.82
C ILE A 35 4.76 20.41 2.62
N LYS A 36 5.60 21.45 2.63
CA LYS A 36 5.36 22.70 3.36
C LYS A 36 4.22 23.54 2.78
N GLN A 37 3.84 23.33 1.53
CA GLN A 37 2.74 24.05 0.86
C GLN A 37 1.37 23.38 1.06
N ILE A 38 1.34 22.12 1.50
CA ILE A 38 0.10 21.36 1.70
C ILE A 38 -0.50 21.68 3.08
N ASN A 39 -1.79 21.97 3.11
CA ASN A 39 -2.54 22.19 4.35
C ASN A 39 -2.72 20.88 5.13
N GLN A 40 -1.93 20.69 6.19
CA GLN A 40 -1.93 19.44 6.97
C GLN A 40 -3.23 19.21 7.76
N GLU A 41 -4.01 20.25 8.04
CA GLU A 41 -5.29 20.11 8.75
C GLU A 41 -6.33 19.33 7.95
N GLU A 42 -6.20 19.26 6.61
CA GLU A 42 -7.08 18.45 5.76
C GLU A 42 -6.96 16.95 6.03
N PHE A 43 -5.84 16.51 6.60
CA PHE A 43 -5.59 15.12 6.95
C PHE A 43 -5.95 14.79 8.40
N LYS A 44 -6.55 15.74 9.14
CA LYS A 44 -7.00 15.50 10.51
C LYS A 44 -8.08 14.41 10.55
N GLY A 45 -7.84 13.38 11.35
CA GLY A 45 -8.74 12.23 11.43
C GLY A 45 -8.49 11.14 10.38
N PHE A 46 -7.39 11.23 9.60
CA PHE A 46 -7.02 10.20 8.62
C PHE A 46 -6.67 8.85 9.25
N SER A 47 -6.05 8.85 10.45
CA SER A 47 -5.62 7.63 11.12
C SER A 47 -6.82 6.77 11.55
N TYR A 48 -6.79 5.49 11.16
CA TYR A 48 -7.81 4.48 11.48
C TYR A 48 -7.14 3.17 11.92
N PHE A 49 -7.76 2.47 12.87
CA PHE A 49 -7.40 1.12 13.29
C PHE A 49 -8.61 0.21 13.11
N GLY A 50 -8.40 -0.97 12.53
CA GLY A 50 -9.46 -1.97 12.39
C GLY A 50 -9.92 -2.45 13.77
N GLU A 51 -11.22 -2.72 13.92
CA GLU A 51 -11.83 -3.18 15.18
C GLU A 51 -11.20 -4.48 15.70
N GLU A 52 -10.67 -5.32 14.79
CA GLU A 52 -10.02 -6.60 15.09
C GLU A 52 -8.65 -6.48 15.79
N LEU A 53 -8.12 -5.25 15.90
CA LEU A 53 -6.87 -4.92 16.59
C LEU A 53 -7.09 -4.32 17.99
N LEU A 54 -8.34 -4.18 18.45
CA LEU A 54 -8.64 -3.88 19.84
C LEU A 54 -8.47 -5.17 20.66
N PRO A 55 -7.72 -5.15 21.78
CA PRO A 55 -7.45 -6.34 22.59
C PRO A 55 -8.70 -6.97 23.20
#